data_AF-A0A743Q592-F1
#
_entry.id   AF-A0A743Q592-F1
#
_cell.length_a   1.000
_cell.length_b   1.000
_cell.length_c   1.000
_cell.angle_alpha   90.00
_cell.angle_beta   90.00
_cell.angle_gamma   90.00
#
_symmetry.space_group_name_H-M   'P 1'
#
loop_
_entity.id
_entity.type
_entity.pdbx_description
1 polymer ?
#
loop_
_entity_poly.entity_id
_entity_poly.type
_entity_poly.pdbx_seq_one_letter_code
_entity_poly.pdbx_strand_id
1 'polypeptide(L)'
;MQRNLPHILSQATNAPLLLEPAYARVFFCALGRESGAGSLHIPQNLENLDQAGMELVTGNYMSGDKPRARFYQVVNGIAVLPVSGTLVHKLGGMRPFSGMTGYDGITARLQQAISDPEVTGVLLDIDSPGGQAAGAFDCADMIYRLGQQKPIWALMNDMSCSGAMLLASACSRRLVTQTARIGSVGVVMAHTSYAGQLEQEGVEITLIYSGGHKVDLDVTRALPESVHADYQQRMDEARKMFADRVAQYTGLSAEAVMATEAAVYDGQAGIDIGLADEMVNAADAVTVMAAALKNNTTGGTMPELTATEAAAQENRRVMGIIGCSEAKGREALAQMLAGQPGMSVAQAQGILAAAAPQQEVVSEADRIMALDDAKGREGLASTLAAMSDMTTERAKTILAAAPRAGTTSLSDSILALDEAKGREELAGKLATIPGMTVEQARELLAAAPDASGSGGTNMNNAFDQFMQLHSPASLSGSSGNRNDVDTDTQLLMSIPGTRATKGEDKL
;
A
#
# COMPACT_ATOMS: atom_id res chain seq x y z
N MET A 1 -35.89 -67.27 21.84
CA MET A 1 -34.58 -66.90 22.43
C MET A 1 -34.79 -65.63 23.22
N GLN A 2 -34.78 -65.67 24.56
CA GLN A 2 -34.91 -64.46 25.37
C GLN A 2 -33.68 -63.58 25.12
N ARG A 3 -33.89 -62.32 24.75
CA ARG A 3 -32.81 -61.35 24.59
C ARG A 3 -32.26 -61.01 25.98
N ASN A 4 -31.01 -61.38 26.26
CA ASN A 4 -30.35 -61.03 27.52
C ASN A 4 -29.86 -59.57 27.44
N LEU A 5 -30.80 -58.64 27.51
CA LEU A 5 -30.53 -57.19 27.41
C LEU A 5 -29.51 -56.71 28.46
N PRO A 6 -29.56 -57.13 29.74
CA PRO A 6 -28.55 -56.73 30.73
C PRO A 6 -27.12 -57.14 30.35
N HIS A 7 -26.94 -58.32 29.77
CA HIS A 7 -25.62 -58.77 29.30
C HIS A 7 -25.13 -57.95 28.10
N ILE A 8 -26.03 -57.66 27.15
CA ILE A 8 -25.71 -56.84 25.97
C ILE A 8 -25.34 -55.41 26.39
N LEU A 9 -26.08 -54.80 27.33
CA LEU A 9 -25.74 -53.49 27.92
C LEU A 9 -24.36 -53.50 28.56
N SER A 10 -24.08 -54.49 29.41
CA SER A 10 -22.78 -54.60 30.07
C SER A 10 -21.62 -54.69 29.07
N GLN A 11 -21.77 -55.49 28.01
CA GLN A 11 -20.77 -55.59 26.93
C GLN A 11 -20.64 -54.28 26.13
N ALA A 12 -21.76 -53.60 25.88
CA ALA A 12 -21.79 -52.37 25.11
C ALA A 12 -21.19 -51.16 25.85
N THR A 13 -21.26 -51.12 27.18
CA THR A 13 -20.80 -49.96 27.97
C THR A 13 -19.46 -50.17 28.65
N ASN A 14 -19.04 -51.41 28.91
CA ASN A 14 -17.82 -51.71 29.67
C ASN A 14 -16.64 -52.22 28.81
N ALA A 15 -16.77 -52.21 27.49
CA ALA A 15 -15.71 -52.62 26.57
C ALA A 15 -15.55 -51.63 25.41
N PRO A 16 -14.33 -51.44 24.89
CA PRO A 16 -14.12 -50.67 23.68
C PRO A 16 -14.75 -51.40 22.48
N LEU A 17 -15.62 -50.69 21.75
CA LEU A 17 -16.32 -51.22 20.60
C LEU A 17 -15.69 -50.70 19.31
N LEU A 18 -15.39 -51.61 18.37
CA LEU A 18 -15.04 -51.23 17.00
C LEU A 18 -16.31 -51.13 16.17
N LEU A 19 -16.98 -49.99 16.25
CA LEU A 19 -18.23 -49.72 15.54
C LEU A 19 -18.12 -48.41 14.75
N GLU A 20 -18.73 -48.40 13.57
CA GLU A 20 -18.93 -47.17 12.81
C GLU A 20 -19.85 -46.22 13.60
N PRO A 21 -19.55 -44.90 13.71
CA PRO A 21 -20.35 -43.98 14.51
C PRO A 21 -21.84 -43.94 14.15
N ALA A 22 -22.19 -44.01 12.85
CA ALA A 22 -23.58 -44.01 12.41
C ALA A 22 -24.33 -45.27 12.88
N TYR A 23 -23.66 -46.42 12.83
CA TYR A 23 -24.22 -47.68 13.33
C TYR A 23 -24.25 -47.72 14.86
N ALA A 24 -23.21 -47.23 15.54
CA ALA A 24 -23.18 -47.10 16.99
C ALA A 24 -24.37 -46.26 17.50
N ARG A 25 -24.69 -45.16 16.82
CA ARG A 25 -25.86 -44.32 17.15
C ARG A 25 -27.17 -45.11 17.08
N VAL A 26 -27.41 -45.85 16.00
CA VAL A 26 -28.60 -46.71 15.88
C VAL A 26 -28.60 -47.79 16.95
N PHE A 27 -27.47 -48.46 17.15
CA PHE A 27 -27.29 -49.53 18.13
C PHE A 27 -27.62 -49.07 19.55
N PHE A 28 -27.06 -47.93 19.98
CA PHE A 28 -27.31 -47.37 21.31
C PHE A 28 -28.71 -46.76 21.46
N CYS A 29 -29.32 -46.22 20.39
CA CYS A 29 -30.73 -45.80 20.43
C CYS A 29 -31.66 -47.02 20.58
N ALA A 30 -31.41 -48.10 19.86
CA ALA A 30 -32.19 -49.33 19.97
C ALA A 30 -32.04 -49.98 21.36
N LEU A 31 -30.81 -50.05 21.87
CA LEU A 31 -30.51 -50.59 23.19
C LEU A 31 -31.10 -49.72 24.31
N GLY A 32 -31.00 -48.39 24.18
CA GLY A 32 -31.62 -47.41 25.07
C GLY A 32 -33.14 -47.58 25.16
N ARG A 33 -33.82 -47.72 24.02
CA ARG A 33 -35.28 -47.99 23.97
C ARG A 33 -35.65 -49.29 24.67
N GLU A 34 -34.96 -50.38 24.34
CA GLU A 34 -35.24 -51.71 24.89
C GLU A 34 -34.90 -51.81 26.39
N SER A 35 -34.03 -50.94 26.89
CA SER A 35 -33.63 -50.88 28.30
C SER A 35 -34.43 -49.89 29.14
N GLY A 36 -35.33 -49.10 28.54
CA GLY A 36 -36.12 -48.09 29.24
C GLY A 36 -35.37 -46.80 29.57
N ALA A 37 -34.25 -46.50 28.89
CA ALA A 37 -33.55 -45.24 29.06
C ALA A 37 -34.44 -44.06 28.64
N GLY A 38 -34.50 -43.00 29.46
CA GLY A 38 -35.28 -41.79 29.17
C GLY A 38 -34.63 -40.89 28.12
N SER A 39 -33.30 -40.93 28.00
CA SER A 39 -32.55 -40.22 26.98
C SER A 39 -31.18 -40.86 26.74
N LEU A 40 -30.61 -40.62 25.56
CA LEU A 40 -29.24 -40.98 25.22
C LEU A 40 -28.46 -39.69 24.98
N HIS A 41 -27.42 -39.47 25.80
CA HIS A 41 -26.50 -38.37 25.61
C HIS A 41 -25.28 -38.83 24.81
N ILE A 42 -24.96 -38.12 23.74
CA ILE A 42 -23.78 -38.36 22.91
C ILE A 42 -22.81 -37.20 23.17
N PRO A 43 -21.81 -37.37 24.05
CA PRO A 43 -20.97 -36.27 24.53
C PRO A 43 -20.21 -35.57 23.40
N GLN A 44 -19.77 -36.35 22.41
CA GLN A 44 -18.99 -35.85 21.28
C GLN A 44 -19.77 -34.86 20.42
N ASN A 45 -21.09 -35.03 20.27
CA ASN A 45 -21.95 -34.23 19.40
C ASN A 45 -22.83 -33.23 20.18
N LEU A 46 -22.70 -33.17 21.51
CA LEU A 46 -23.62 -32.47 22.41
C LEU A 46 -25.10 -32.79 22.14
N GLU A 47 -25.36 -33.97 21.57
CA GLU A 47 -26.68 -34.39 21.15
C GLU A 47 -27.36 -35.10 22.34
N ASN A 48 -28.61 -34.71 22.60
CA ASN A 48 -29.45 -35.39 23.57
C ASN A 48 -30.69 -35.93 22.84
N LEU A 49 -30.77 -37.25 22.73
CA LEU A 49 -31.89 -37.93 22.10
C LEU A 49 -32.85 -38.40 23.18
N ASP A 50 -34.02 -37.78 23.23
CA ASP A 50 -35.14 -38.27 24.02
C ASP A 50 -35.74 -39.56 23.40
N GLN A 51 -36.78 -40.11 24.01
CA GLN A 51 -37.42 -41.33 23.49
C GLN A 51 -37.91 -41.19 22.05
N ALA A 52 -38.47 -40.03 21.68
CA ALA A 52 -38.96 -39.78 20.33
C ALA A 52 -37.81 -39.69 19.32
N GLY A 53 -36.70 -39.03 19.70
CA GLY A 53 -35.48 -38.97 18.92
C GLY A 53 -34.86 -40.36 18.70
N MET A 54 -34.73 -41.17 19.77
CA MET A 54 -34.25 -42.54 19.64
C MET A 54 -35.17 -43.40 18.76
N GLU A 55 -36.48 -43.20 18.84
CA GLU A 55 -37.46 -43.88 18.00
C GLU A 55 -37.33 -43.51 16.52
N LEU A 56 -37.20 -42.22 16.20
CA LEU A 56 -36.99 -41.75 14.84
C LEU A 56 -35.72 -42.36 14.23
N VAL A 57 -34.62 -42.37 14.99
CA VAL A 57 -33.32 -42.89 14.53
C VAL A 57 -33.39 -44.38 14.20
N THR A 58 -34.01 -45.16 15.08
CA THR A 58 -34.17 -46.60 14.89
C THR A 58 -35.20 -46.92 13.80
N GLY A 59 -36.27 -46.14 13.71
CA GLY A 59 -37.29 -46.25 12.66
C GLY A 59 -36.72 -46.02 11.26
N ASN A 60 -35.93 -44.96 11.08
CA ASN A 60 -35.27 -44.65 9.81
C ASN A 60 -34.31 -45.78 9.37
N TYR A 61 -33.55 -46.36 10.31
CA TYR A 61 -32.70 -47.50 10.00
C TYR A 61 -33.51 -48.71 9.52
N MET A 62 -34.64 -48.99 10.19
CA MET A 62 -35.51 -50.12 9.87
C MET A 62 -36.30 -49.94 8.57
N SER A 63 -36.57 -48.70 8.13
CA SER A 63 -37.22 -48.40 6.85
C SER A 63 -36.28 -48.52 5.63
N GLY A 64 -35.03 -48.93 5.83
CA GLY A 64 -34.06 -49.12 4.76
C GLY A 64 -33.16 -47.91 4.50
N ASP A 65 -33.37 -46.79 5.20
CA ASP A 65 -32.45 -45.66 5.18
C ASP A 65 -31.25 -45.99 6.09
N LYS A 66 -30.20 -46.55 5.48
CA LYS A 66 -28.91 -46.67 6.20
C LYS A 66 -28.45 -45.26 6.57
N PRO A 67 -28.23 -44.96 7.85
CA PRO A 67 -27.72 -43.66 8.26
C PRO A 67 -26.38 -43.45 7.56
N ARG A 68 -26.24 -42.32 6.88
CA ARG A 68 -25.01 -42.00 6.15
C ARG A 68 -23.87 -41.88 7.16
N ALA A 69 -22.80 -42.63 6.90
CA ALA A 69 -21.53 -42.51 7.61
C ALA A 69 -21.00 -41.07 7.45
N ARG A 70 -21.14 -40.21 8.45
CA ARG A 70 -20.61 -38.84 8.42
C ARG A 70 -19.29 -38.76 9.15
N PHE A 71 -18.30 -38.16 8.50
CA PHE A 71 -17.03 -37.81 9.15
C PHE A 71 -17.06 -36.44 9.83
N TYR A 72 -18.25 -35.85 9.96
CA TYR A 72 -18.56 -34.56 10.56
C TYR A 72 -19.87 -34.62 11.35
N GLN A 73 -20.14 -33.59 12.14
CA GLN A 73 -21.42 -33.40 12.83
C GLN A 73 -22.33 -32.49 12.00
N VAL A 74 -23.64 -32.66 12.11
CA VAL A 74 -24.62 -31.74 11.53
C VAL A 74 -25.47 -31.17 12.64
N VAL A 75 -25.45 -29.85 12.79
CA VAL A 75 -26.22 -29.12 13.81
C VAL A 75 -26.95 -27.98 13.11
N ASN A 76 -28.29 -27.94 13.21
CA ASN A 76 -29.14 -26.96 12.53
C ASN A 76 -28.91 -26.87 11.00
N GLY A 77 -28.59 -27.99 10.36
CA GLY A 77 -28.25 -28.07 8.93
C GLY A 77 -26.82 -27.64 8.61
N ILE A 78 -26.00 -27.27 9.60
CA ILE A 78 -24.61 -26.89 9.41
C ILE A 78 -23.70 -28.09 9.67
N ALA A 79 -22.86 -28.46 8.70
CA ALA A 79 -21.83 -29.46 8.91
C ALA A 79 -20.62 -28.83 9.63
N VAL A 80 -20.26 -29.34 10.80
CA VAL A 80 -19.10 -28.87 11.58
C VAL A 80 -17.91 -29.80 11.36
N LEU A 81 -16.85 -29.26 10.75
CA LEU A 81 -15.64 -30.00 10.37
C LEU A 81 -14.44 -29.47 11.17
N PRO A 82 -13.85 -30.28 12.06
CA PRO A 82 -12.67 -29.86 12.80
C PRO A 82 -11.42 -29.85 11.91
N VAL A 83 -10.64 -28.78 12.01
CA VAL A 83 -9.31 -28.60 11.40
C VAL A 83 -8.35 -28.27 12.54
N SER A 84 -7.79 -29.32 13.15
CA SER A 84 -7.04 -29.18 14.40
C SER A 84 -5.61 -29.69 14.29
N GLY A 85 -4.70 -29.01 14.98
CA GLY A 85 -3.29 -29.40 15.04
C GLY A 85 -2.52 -29.15 13.74
N THR A 86 -1.39 -29.82 13.57
CA THR A 86 -0.47 -29.59 12.44
C THR A 86 -1.06 -30.09 11.13
N LEU A 87 -1.04 -29.25 10.10
CA LEU A 87 -1.55 -29.59 8.79
C LEU A 87 -0.49 -30.27 7.92
N VAL A 88 -0.85 -31.38 7.28
CA VAL A 88 0.05 -32.17 6.45
C VAL A 88 -0.59 -32.48 5.09
N HIS A 89 0.24 -32.73 4.07
CA HIS A 89 -0.27 -32.98 2.73
C HIS A 89 -1.18 -34.21 2.67
N LYS A 90 -0.69 -35.35 3.14
CA LYS A 90 -1.42 -36.62 3.15
C LYS A 90 -1.26 -37.29 4.51
N LEU A 91 -2.36 -37.43 5.24
CA LEU A 91 -2.39 -38.17 6.49
C LEU A 91 -2.97 -39.57 6.30
N GLY A 92 -3.79 -39.79 5.27
CA GLY A 92 -4.52 -41.04 5.05
C GLY A 92 -5.69 -41.26 6.03
N GLY A 93 -5.94 -40.28 6.92
CA GLY A 93 -7.05 -40.27 7.87
C GLY A 93 -8.08 -39.20 7.52
N MET A 94 -9.36 -39.53 7.70
CA MET A 94 -10.47 -38.60 7.43
C MET A 94 -10.65 -37.54 8.54
N ARG A 95 -10.14 -37.79 9.75
CA ARG A 95 -10.28 -36.91 10.92
C ARG A 95 -8.90 -36.56 11.49
N PRO A 96 -8.80 -35.50 12.31
CA PRO A 96 -7.58 -35.23 13.04
C PRO A 96 -7.11 -36.47 13.80
N PHE A 97 -5.82 -36.78 13.71
CA PHE A 97 -5.21 -37.95 14.36
C PHE A 97 -3.87 -37.55 14.97
N SER A 98 -3.72 -37.81 16.27
CA SER A 98 -2.49 -37.53 17.03
C SER A 98 -1.95 -36.10 16.82
N GLY A 99 -2.83 -35.09 16.86
CA GLY A 99 -2.45 -33.69 16.70
C GLY A 99 -2.12 -33.26 15.27
N MET A 100 -2.47 -34.05 14.26
CA MET A 100 -2.32 -33.71 12.85
C MET A 100 -3.64 -33.79 12.10
N THR A 101 -3.78 -32.98 11.05
CA THR A 101 -4.88 -33.05 10.09
C THR A 101 -4.34 -33.06 8.67
N GLY A 102 -4.79 -34.03 7.85
CA GLY A 102 -4.42 -34.11 6.44
C GLY A 102 -5.31 -33.24 5.55
N TYR A 103 -4.73 -32.54 4.57
CA TYR A 103 -5.48 -31.80 3.56
C TYR A 103 -6.39 -32.72 2.71
N ASP A 104 -5.93 -33.96 2.47
CA ASP A 104 -6.72 -35.02 1.85
C ASP A 104 -8.00 -35.34 2.64
N GLY A 105 -7.88 -35.49 3.97
CA GLY A 105 -9.02 -35.71 4.86
C GLY A 105 -9.96 -34.50 4.96
N ILE A 106 -9.44 -33.28 4.95
CA ILE A 106 -10.26 -32.05 4.90
C ILE A 106 -11.08 -32.02 3.60
N THR A 107 -10.43 -32.20 2.45
CA THR A 107 -11.06 -32.18 1.13
C THR A 107 -12.15 -33.24 1.01
N ALA A 108 -11.88 -34.47 1.43
CA ALA A 108 -12.84 -35.56 1.35
C ALA A 108 -14.07 -35.32 2.24
N ARG A 109 -13.89 -34.77 3.45
CA ARG A 109 -15.00 -34.38 4.34
C ARG A 109 -15.83 -33.25 3.75
N LEU A 110 -15.18 -32.24 3.16
CA LEU A 110 -15.86 -31.14 2.48
C LEU A 110 -16.72 -31.65 1.33
N GLN A 111 -16.17 -32.48 0.45
CA GLN A 111 -16.93 -33.07 -0.65
C GLN A 111 -18.13 -33.89 -0.17
N GLN A 112 -17.95 -34.65 0.92
CA GLN A 112 -19.04 -35.37 1.56
C GLN A 112 -20.14 -34.41 2.08
N ALA A 113 -19.76 -33.36 2.81
CA ALA A 113 -20.70 -32.38 3.36
C ALA A 113 -21.44 -31.58 2.25
N ILE A 114 -20.73 -31.18 1.20
CA ILE A 114 -21.33 -30.48 0.07
C ILE A 114 -22.37 -31.35 -0.65
N SER A 115 -22.10 -32.66 -0.78
CA SER A 115 -23.01 -33.60 -1.43
C SER A 115 -24.17 -34.07 -0.55
N ASP A 116 -24.16 -33.71 0.74
CA ASP A 116 -25.16 -34.17 1.72
C ASP A 116 -26.41 -33.28 1.69
N PRO A 117 -27.60 -33.78 1.31
CA PRO A 117 -28.81 -32.98 1.21
C PRO A 117 -29.31 -32.44 2.56
N GLU A 118 -28.90 -33.02 3.69
CA GLU A 118 -29.26 -32.50 5.03
C GLU A 118 -28.36 -31.32 5.46
N VAL A 119 -27.31 -31.02 4.70
CA VAL A 119 -26.36 -29.93 4.97
C VAL A 119 -26.70 -28.72 4.10
N THR A 120 -26.96 -27.58 4.73
CA THR A 120 -27.22 -26.30 4.08
C THR A 120 -25.98 -25.40 4.04
N GLY A 121 -25.00 -25.65 4.91
CA GLY A 121 -23.71 -24.97 4.91
C GLY A 121 -22.68 -25.70 5.77
N VAL A 122 -21.42 -25.28 5.68
CA VAL A 122 -20.29 -25.91 6.37
C VAL A 122 -19.57 -24.90 7.26
N LEU A 123 -19.28 -25.28 8.50
CA LEU A 123 -18.42 -24.54 9.40
C LEU A 123 -17.10 -25.32 9.60
N LEU A 124 -15.99 -24.75 9.16
CA LEU A 124 -14.66 -25.22 9.51
C LEU A 124 -14.31 -24.69 10.90
N ASP A 125 -14.24 -25.57 11.88
CA ASP A 125 -13.79 -25.24 13.25
C ASP A 125 -12.27 -25.41 13.30
N ILE A 126 -11.55 -24.30 13.28
CA ILE A 126 -10.10 -24.25 13.06
C ILE A 126 -9.38 -23.95 14.37
N ASP A 127 -8.51 -24.87 14.76
CA ASP A 127 -7.54 -24.74 15.86
C ASP A 127 -6.20 -25.31 15.38
N SER A 128 -5.46 -24.52 14.60
CA SER A 128 -4.25 -24.98 13.93
C SER A 128 -3.17 -23.89 13.78
N PRO A 129 -1.89 -24.23 14.05
CA PRO A 129 -0.76 -23.37 13.74
C PRO A 129 -0.38 -23.36 12.24
N GLY A 130 -1.08 -24.14 11.41
CA GLY A 130 -0.70 -24.41 10.02
C GLY A 130 0.13 -25.69 9.91
N GLY A 131 1.06 -25.73 8.96
CA GLY A 131 1.91 -26.90 8.73
C GLY A 131 2.57 -26.90 7.36
N GLN A 132 2.52 -28.03 6.65
CA GLN A 132 3.19 -28.20 5.37
C GLN A 132 2.56 -27.30 4.28
N ALA A 133 3.39 -26.62 3.50
CA ALA A 133 2.94 -25.87 2.32
C ALA A 133 2.43 -26.79 1.20
N ALA A 134 2.97 -28.01 1.10
CA ALA A 134 2.55 -29.01 0.12
C ALA A 134 1.07 -29.35 0.28
N GLY A 135 0.28 -29.13 -0.77
CA GLY A 135 -1.17 -29.38 -0.79
C GLY A 135 -2.02 -28.33 -0.08
N ALA A 136 -1.42 -27.35 0.61
CA ALA A 136 -2.17 -26.32 1.34
C ALA A 136 -2.97 -25.42 0.39
N PHE A 137 -2.32 -24.96 -0.68
CA PHE A 137 -2.92 -24.12 -1.72
C PHE A 137 -4.02 -24.85 -2.49
N ASP A 138 -3.79 -26.11 -2.86
CA ASP A 138 -4.80 -26.93 -3.55
C ASP A 138 -6.04 -27.15 -2.66
N CYS A 139 -5.83 -27.37 -1.36
CA CYS A 139 -6.91 -27.48 -0.38
C CYS A 139 -7.70 -26.17 -0.24
N ALA A 140 -7.01 -25.03 -0.16
CA ALA A 140 -7.66 -23.71 -0.09
C ALA A 140 -8.46 -23.40 -1.36
N ASP A 141 -7.89 -23.64 -2.54
CA ASP A 141 -8.59 -23.52 -3.82
C ASP A 141 -9.84 -24.42 -3.87
N MET A 142 -9.76 -25.64 -3.30
CA MET A 142 -10.91 -26.54 -3.20
C MET A 142 -11.99 -26.00 -2.26
N ILE A 143 -11.61 -25.48 -1.08
CA ILE A 143 -12.55 -24.81 -0.16
C ILE A 143 -13.26 -23.67 -0.89
N TYR A 144 -12.51 -22.80 -1.57
CA TYR A 144 -13.08 -21.67 -2.28
C TYR A 144 -14.08 -22.09 -3.38
N ARG A 145 -13.74 -23.12 -4.17
CA ARG A 145 -14.61 -23.66 -5.22
C ARG A 145 -15.87 -24.32 -4.65
N LEU A 146 -15.73 -25.11 -3.59
CA LEU A 146 -16.87 -25.78 -2.94
C LEU A 146 -17.79 -24.78 -2.23
N GLY A 147 -17.24 -23.66 -1.75
CA GLY A 147 -17.98 -22.54 -1.17
C GLY A 147 -18.99 -21.91 -2.15
N GLN A 148 -18.79 -22.09 -3.46
CA GLN A 148 -19.74 -21.63 -4.49
C GLN A 148 -20.99 -22.53 -4.59
N GLN A 149 -20.95 -23.75 -4.04
CA GLN A 149 -22.08 -24.68 -4.06
C GLN A 149 -22.93 -24.59 -2.79
N LYS A 150 -22.26 -24.58 -1.62
CA LYS A 150 -22.89 -24.29 -0.33
C LYS A 150 -21.93 -23.40 0.47
N PRO A 151 -22.45 -22.44 1.25
CA PRO A 151 -21.60 -21.56 2.05
C PRO A 151 -20.68 -22.34 2.98
N ILE A 152 -19.38 -22.03 2.93
CA ILE A 152 -18.37 -22.56 3.84
C ILE A 152 -17.84 -21.39 4.66
N TRP A 153 -18.03 -21.43 5.96
CA TRP A 153 -17.54 -20.45 6.91
C TRP A 153 -16.37 -21.04 7.70
N ALA A 154 -15.45 -20.18 8.14
CA ALA A 154 -14.43 -20.53 9.11
C ALA A 154 -14.81 -19.98 10.48
N LEU A 155 -14.61 -20.79 11.52
CA LEU A 155 -14.51 -20.34 12.91
C LEU A 155 -13.06 -20.55 13.33
N MET A 156 -12.33 -19.46 13.54
CA MET A 156 -10.98 -19.47 14.05
C MET A 156 -11.06 -19.49 15.58
N ASN A 157 -10.97 -20.70 16.13
CA ASN A 157 -11.23 -21.05 17.52
C ASN A 157 -9.90 -21.40 18.22
N ASP A 158 -9.30 -20.41 18.88
CA ASP A 158 -7.94 -20.41 19.45
C ASP A 158 -6.81 -20.11 18.45
N MET A 159 -6.71 -20.85 17.33
CA MET A 159 -5.60 -20.64 16.40
C MET A 159 -5.96 -20.87 14.93
N SER A 160 -5.59 -19.92 14.08
CA SER A 160 -5.63 -20.05 12.62
C SER A 160 -4.46 -19.30 12.00
N CYS A 161 -3.28 -19.90 12.12
CA CYS A 161 -2.02 -19.32 11.65
C CYS A 161 -1.47 -20.06 10.42
N SER A 162 -0.70 -19.34 9.59
CA SER A 162 0.02 -19.91 8.45
C SER A 162 -0.91 -20.73 7.54
N GLY A 163 -0.59 -21.98 7.22
CA GLY A 163 -1.44 -22.83 6.37
C GLY A 163 -2.92 -22.89 6.80
N ALA A 164 -3.24 -22.72 8.09
CA ALA A 164 -4.63 -22.66 8.55
C ALA A 164 -5.32 -21.34 8.15
N MET A 165 -4.61 -20.20 8.24
CA MET A 165 -5.09 -18.91 7.75
C MET A 165 -5.33 -18.95 6.23
N LEU A 166 -4.52 -19.69 5.48
CA LEU A 166 -4.77 -19.91 4.05
C LEU A 166 -6.14 -20.58 3.82
N LEU A 167 -6.44 -21.64 4.56
CA LEU A 167 -7.74 -22.33 4.46
C LEU A 167 -8.90 -21.44 4.93
N ALA A 168 -8.72 -20.71 6.04
CA ALA A 168 -9.72 -19.79 6.56
C ALA A 168 -10.02 -18.65 5.58
N SER A 169 -8.99 -18.10 4.94
CA SER A 169 -9.12 -17.02 3.96
C SER A 169 -10.05 -17.40 2.81
N ALA A 170 -9.97 -18.65 2.34
CA ALA A 170 -10.78 -19.21 1.25
C ALA A 170 -12.27 -19.41 1.60
N CYS A 171 -12.67 -19.29 2.86
CA CYS A 171 -14.06 -19.40 3.29
C CYS A 171 -14.84 -18.10 3.00
N SER A 172 -16.14 -18.22 2.74
CA SER A 172 -17.00 -17.08 2.39
C SER A 172 -17.27 -16.12 3.56
N ARG A 173 -17.05 -16.57 4.80
CA ARG A 173 -17.10 -15.75 6.02
C ARG A 173 -16.17 -16.33 7.07
N ARG A 174 -15.50 -15.47 7.83
CA ARG A 174 -14.45 -15.78 8.79
C ARG A 174 -14.81 -15.22 10.16
N LEU A 175 -15.31 -16.09 11.00
CA LEU A 175 -15.58 -15.81 12.40
C LEU A 175 -14.30 -16.01 13.22
N VAL A 176 -14.09 -15.18 14.24
CA VAL A 176 -12.93 -15.25 15.13
C VAL A 176 -13.36 -15.18 16.58
N THR A 177 -12.73 -15.95 17.47
CA THR A 177 -12.95 -15.80 18.92
C THR A 177 -12.05 -14.72 19.51
N GLN A 178 -12.44 -14.18 20.66
CA GLN A 178 -11.78 -13.02 21.28
C GLN A 178 -10.26 -13.19 21.47
N THR A 179 -9.80 -14.40 21.82
CA THR A 179 -8.39 -14.71 22.08
C THR A 179 -7.73 -15.49 20.96
N ALA A 180 -8.42 -15.71 19.84
CA ALA A 180 -7.84 -16.48 18.74
C ALA A 180 -6.68 -15.73 18.11
N ARG A 181 -5.61 -16.47 17.84
CA ARG A 181 -4.43 -15.99 17.12
C ARG A 181 -4.55 -16.34 15.65
N ILE A 182 -4.53 -15.32 14.79
CA ILE A 182 -4.68 -15.50 13.35
C ILE A 182 -3.56 -14.81 12.57
N GLY A 183 -3.47 -15.07 11.27
CA GLY A 183 -2.44 -14.48 10.41
C GLY A 183 -1.27 -15.43 10.20
N SER A 184 -0.04 -14.96 10.45
CA SER A 184 1.18 -15.70 10.11
C SER A 184 1.24 -16.09 8.64
N VAL A 185 0.84 -15.16 7.76
CA VAL A 185 0.83 -15.34 6.30
C VAL A 185 2.27 -15.28 5.78
N GLY A 186 2.93 -16.43 5.80
CA GLY A 186 4.32 -16.59 5.40
C GLY A 186 4.73 -18.06 5.33
N VAL A 187 5.96 -18.27 4.86
CA VAL A 187 6.59 -19.59 4.75
C VAL A 187 7.96 -19.53 5.42
N VAL A 188 8.41 -20.67 5.91
CA VAL A 188 9.73 -20.80 6.52
C VAL A 188 10.34 -22.14 6.17
N MET A 189 11.66 -22.15 6.02
CA MET A 189 12.48 -23.35 5.96
C MET A 189 13.54 -23.25 7.05
N ALA A 190 13.66 -24.28 7.87
CA ALA A 190 14.74 -24.39 8.85
C ALA A 190 15.88 -25.24 8.26
N HIS A 191 17.09 -24.69 8.23
CA HIS A 191 18.33 -25.43 7.99
C HIS A 191 19.14 -25.49 9.28
N THR A 192 19.82 -26.60 9.53
CA THR A 192 20.69 -26.79 10.69
C THR A 192 22.02 -27.33 10.20
N SER A 193 23.12 -26.67 10.60
CA SER A 193 24.48 -27.14 10.29
C SER A 193 25.12 -27.74 11.53
N TYR A 194 25.64 -28.95 11.39
CA TYR A 194 26.45 -29.68 12.37
C TYR A 194 27.96 -29.50 12.12
N ALA A 195 28.38 -28.66 11.18
CA ALA A 195 29.79 -28.51 10.81
C ALA A 195 30.70 -28.23 12.02
N GLY A 196 30.31 -27.29 12.88
CA GLY A 196 31.09 -26.95 14.08
C GLY A 196 31.13 -28.09 15.12
N GLN A 197 30.08 -28.93 15.19
CA GLN A 197 30.09 -30.11 16.05
C GLN A 197 31.02 -31.19 15.49
N LEU A 198 30.94 -31.46 14.19
CA LEU A 198 31.77 -32.47 13.53
C LEU A 198 33.26 -32.11 13.58
N GLU A 199 33.59 -30.81 13.45
CA GLU A 199 34.95 -30.32 13.62
C GLU A 199 35.50 -30.60 15.03
N GLN A 200 34.70 -30.36 16.07
CA GLN A 200 35.07 -30.67 17.47
C GLN A 200 35.26 -32.16 17.73
N GLU A 201 34.47 -33.00 17.05
CA GLU A 201 34.58 -34.46 17.12
C GLU A 201 35.70 -35.03 16.24
N GLY A 202 36.35 -34.21 15.42
CA GLY A 202 37.40 -34.63 14.49
C GLY A 202 36.90 -35.48 13.33
N VAL A 203 35.63 -35.31 12.93
CA VAL A 203 34.99 -36.07 11.85
C VAL A 203 34.98 -35.24 10.57
N GLU A 204 35.69 -35.70 9.54
CA GLU A 204 35.66 -35.10 8.20
C GLU A 204 34.77 -35.92 7.24
N ILE A 205 33.75 -35.27 6.66
CA ILE A 205 32.87 -35.88 5.68
C ILE A 205 33.15 -35.30 4.29
N THR A 206 33.73 -36.11 3.40
CA THR A 206 33.91 -35.77 1.98
C THR A 206 32.75 -36.32 1.15
N LEU A 207 31.98 -35.42 0.51
CA LEU A 207 30.88 -35.81 -0.38
C LEU A 207 31.36 -35.91 -1.83
N ILE A 208 31.01 -37.01 -2.50
CA ILE A 208 31.23 -37.25 -3.93
C ILE A 208 29.87 -37.31 -4.61
N TYR A 209 29.58 -36.40 -5.52
CA TYR A 209 28.24 -36.24 -6.11
C TYR A 209 28.30 -35.70 -7.54
N SER A 210 27.25 -35.99 -8.31
CA SER A 210 27.02 -35.43 -9.64
C SER A 210 26.11 -34.20 -9.56
N GLY A 211 26.55 -33.08 -10.16
CA GLY A 211 25.81 -31.81 -10.23
C GLY A 211 25.97 -30.93 -8.99
N GLY A 212 26.25 -29.63 -9.17
CA GLY A 212 26.60 -28.70 -8.09
C GLY A 212 25.54 -28.57 -6.98
N HIS A 213 24.26 -28.67 -7.34
CA HIS A 213 23.13 -28.52 -6.40
C HIS A 213 22.73 -29.80 -5.68
N LYS A 214 23.39 -30.94 -5.95
CA LYS A 214 22.97 -32.25 -5.42
C LYS A 214 23.12 -32.37 -3.89
N VAL A 215 23.93 -31.49 -3.32
CA VAL A 215 24.26 -31.38 -1.89
C VAL A 215 23.88 -30.02 -1.31
N ASP A 216 23.02 -29.26 -2.00
CA ASP A 216 22.43 -28.06 -1.40
C ASP A 216 21.70 -28.45 -0.11
N LEU A 217 21.76 -27.58 0.90
CA LEU A 217 21.23 -27.81 2.25
C LEU A 217 21.88 -28.97 3.02
N ASP A 218 23.04 -29.48 2.58
CA ASP A 218 23.80 -30.45 3.36
C ASP A 218 24.09 -29.91 4.77
N VAL A 219 23.87 -30.76 5.78
CA VAL A 219 23.94 -30.38 7.19
C VAL A 219 25.33 -30.58 7.79
N THR A 220 26.26 -31.22 7.06
CA THR A 220 27.59 -31.58 7.58
C THR A 220 28.61 -30.47 7.36
N ARG A 221 28.28 -29.48 6.53
CA ARG A 221 29.10 -28.31 6.20
C ARG A 221 28.36 -27.01 6.52
N ALA A 222 29.09 -25.90 6.58
CA ALA A 222 28.48 -24.58 6.63
C ALA A 222 27.63 -24.36 5.35
N LEU A 223 26.47 -23.72 5.50
CA LEU A 223 25.60 -23.42 4.38
C LEU A 223 26.29 -22.39 3.45
N PRO A 224 26.52 -22.70 2.17
CA PRO A 224 27.11 -21.73 1.26
C PRO A 224 26.18 -20.54 1.03
N GLU A 225 26.73 -19.32 0.97
CA GLU A 225 25.95 -18.09 0.77
C GLU A 225 25.10 -18.12 -0.50
N SER A 226 25.62 -18.69 -1.60
CA SER A 226 24.87 -18.83 -2.85
C SER A 226 23.65 -19.73 -2.71
N VAL A 227 23.75 -20.79 -1.90
CA VAL A 227 22.63 -21.71 -1.63
C VAL A 227 21.62 -21.02 -0.71
N HIS A 228 22.11 -20.31 0.32
CA HIS A 228 21.24 -19.51 1.19
C HIS A 228 20.44 -18.49 0.37
N ALA A 229 21.09 -17.72 -0.51
CA ALA A 229 20.43 -16.74 -1.37
C ALA A 229 19.38 -17.35 -2.32
N ASP A 230 19.68 -18.49 -2.96
CA ASP A 230 18.72 -19.20 -3.82
C ASP A 230 17.48 -19.65 -3.02
N TYR A 231 17.67 -20.26 -1.84
CA TYR A 231 16.54 -20.68 -1.02
C TYR A 231 15.78 -19.51 -0.38
N GLN A 232 16.45 -18.40 -0.05
CA GLN A 232 15.78 -17.18 0.38
C GLN A 232 14.86 -16.63 -0.71
N GLN A 233 15.34 -16.55 -1.96
CA GLN A 233 14.51 -16.12 -3.10
C GLN A 233 13.27 -17.02 -3.24
N ARG A 234 13.43 -18.35 -3.11
CA ARG A 234 12.30 -19.28 -3.14
C ARG A 234 11.29 -19.07 -2.01
N MET A 235 11.75 -18.69 -0.81
CA MET A 235 10.86 -18.34 0.30
C MET A 235 10.11 -17.04 0.03
N ASP A 236 10.77 -16.04 -0.55
CA ASP A 236 10.13 -14.77 -0.91
C ASP A 236 9.07 -14.97 -1.99
N GLU A 237 9.35 -15.77 -3.02
CA GLU A 237 8.41 -16.16 -4.07
C GLU A 237 7.21 -16.93 -3.51
N ALA A 238 7.45 -17.88 -2.60
CA ALA A 238 6.39 -18.64 -1.95
C ALA A 238 5.54 -17.78 -0.99
N ARG A 239 6.14 -16.83 -0.27
CA ARG A 239 5.41 -15.85 0.56
C ARG A 239 4.55 -14.94 -0.30
N LYS A 240 5.07 -14.48 -1.45
CA LYS A 240 4.29 -13.69 -2.41
C LYS A 240 3.08 -14.47 -2.92
N MET A 241 3.27 -15.73 -3.34
CA MET A 241 2.17 -16.60 -3.75
C MET A 241 1.10 -16.75 -2.64
N PHE A 242 1.53 -16.88 -1.39
CA PHE A 242 0.63 -16.96 -0.25
C PHE A 242 -0.16 -15.65 -0.09
N ALA A 243 0.51 -14.50 -0.07
CA ALA A 243 -0.14 -13.20 0.05
C ALA A 243 -1.14 -12.94 -1.09
N ASP A 244 -0.77 -13.28 -2.32
CA ASP A 244 -1.63 -13.13 -3.50
C ASP A 244 -2.92 -13.98 -3.37
N ARG A 245 -2.84 -15.20 -2.81
CA ARG A 245 -4.02 -16.04 -2.57
C ARG A 245 -4.89 -15.55 -1.43
N VAL A 246 -4.31 -15.12 -0.32
CA VAL A 246 -5.09 -14.53 0.78
C VAL A 246 -5.82 -13.28 0.28
N ALA A 247 -5.12 -12.41 -0.43
CA ALA A 247 -5.70 -11.22 -1.06
C ALA A 247 -6.88 -11.56 -1.99
N GLN A 248 -6.71 -12.57 -2.85
CA GLN A 248 -7.78 -13.05 -3.73
C GLN A 248 -9.03 -13.48 -2.95
N TYR A 249 -8.87 -14.11 -1.79
CA TYR A 249 -10.00 -14.66 -1.04
C TYR A 249 -10.64 -13.67 -0.06
N THR A 250 -9.87 -12.76 0.52
CA THR A 250 -10.38 -11.78 1.49
C THR A 250 -10.82 -10.47 0.86
N GLY A 251 -10.34 -10.16 -0.35
CA GLY A 251 -10.52 -8.85 -0.99
C GLY A 251 -9.53 -7.78 -0.53
N LEU A 252 -8.56 -8.13 0.33
CA LEU A 252 -7.41 -7.29 0.64
C LEU A 252 -6.50 -7.15 -0.58
N SER A 253 -5.68 -6.10 -0.62
CA SER A 253 -4.59 -6.05 -1.60
C SER A 253 -3.43 -6.96 -1.19
N ALA A 254 -2.70 -7.49 -2.16
CA ALA A 254 -1.51 -8.29 -1.89
C ALA A 254 -0.46 -7.48 -1.10
N GLU A 255 -0.36 -6.17 -1.35
CA GLU A 255 0.53 -5.27 -0.60
C GLU A 255 0.12 -5.17 0.89
N ALA A 256 -1.18 -5.09 1.18
CA ALA A 256 -1.67 -5.04 2.56
C ALA A 256 -1.37 -6.35 3.30
N VAL A 257 -1.55 -7.48 2.64
CA VAL A 257 -1.21 -8.79 3.21
C VAL A 257 0.30 -8.92 3.41
N MET A 258 1.12 -8.48 2.44
CA MET A 258 2.58 -8.50 2.55
C MET A 258 3.07 -7.61 3.69
N ALA A 259 2.49 -6.41 3.87
CA ALA A 259 2.84 -5.47 4.92
C ALA A 259 2.68 -6.01 6.35
N THR A 260 1.96 -7.13 6.53
CA THR A 260 1.87 -7.80 7.83
C THR A 260 3.19 -8.39 8.32
N GLU A 261 4.20 -8.56 7.45
CA GLU A 261 5.46 -9.23 7.81
C GLU A 261 5.26 -10.60 8.47
N ALA A 262 4.23 -11.33 8.02
CA ALA A 262 3.81 -12.62 8.58
C ALA A 262 3.56 -12.58 10.10
N ALA A 263 3.16 -11.42 10.63
CA ALA A 263 2.80 -11.27 12.03
C ALA A 263 1.51 -12.03 12.38
N VAL A 264 1.33 -12.25 13.68
CA VAL A 264 0.14 -12.83 14.28
C VAL A 264 -0.70 -11.71 14.90
N TYR A 265 -2.02 -11.85 14.79
CA TYR A 265 -2.99 -10.87 15.28
C TYR A 265 -4.05 -11.58 16.11
N ASP A 266 -4.44 -10.95 17.21
CA ASP A 266 -5.43 -11.50 18.13
C ASP A 266 -6.83 -10.96 17.80
N GLY A 267 -7.84 -11.82 17.76
CA GLY A 267 -9.26 -11.47 17.74
C GLY A 267 -9.60 -10.24 16.91
N GLN A 268 -9.90 -9.13 17.60
CA GLN A 268 -10.29 -7.85 16.99
C GLN A 268 -9.22 -7.26 16.06
N ALA A 269 -7.93 -7.37 16.40
CA ALA A 269 -6.85 -6.87 15.54
C ALA A 269 -6.85 -7.60 14.19
N GLY A 270 -7.22 -8.88 14.18
CA GLY A 270 -7.42 -9.67 12.97
C GLY A 270 -8.57 -9.17 12.09
N ILE A 271 -9.64 -8.65 12.71
CA ILE A 271 -10.76 -8.01 12.00
C ILE A 271 -10.34 -6.66 11.45
N ASP A 272 -9.65 -5.85 12.25
CA ASP A 272 -9.25 -4.48 11.88
C ASP A 272 -8.33 -4.46 10.63
N ILE A 273 -7.52 -5.51 10.45
CA ILE A 273 -6.68 -5.68 9.25
C ILE A 273 -7.37 -6.45 8.10
N GLY A 274 -8.60 -6.93 8.31
CA GLY A 274 -9.42 -7.62 7.31
C GLY A 274 -9.10 -9.11 7.09
N LEU A 275 -8.40 -9.77 8.02
CA LEU A 275 -8.21 -11.23 7.98
C LEU A 275 -9.40 -12.00 8.59
N ALA A 276 -10.23 -11.33 9.40
CA ALA A 276 -11.48 -11.87 9.94
C ALA A 276 -12.64 -10.88 9.71
N ASP A 277 -13.87 -11.37 9.78
CA ASP A 277 -15.07 -10.57 9.49
C ASP A 277 -15.86 -10.21 10.75
N GLU A 278 -15.95 -11.14 11.71
CA GLU A 278 -16.82 -10.98 12.87
C GLU A 278 -16.29 -11.73 14.09
N MET A 279 -16.34 -11.07 15.24
CA MET A 279 -15.99 -11.69 16.52
C MET A 279 -17.21 -12.41 17.11
N VAL A 280 -17.04 -13.67 17.51
CA VAL A 280 -18.11 -14.49 18.09
C VAL A 280 -17.63 -15.30 19.29
N ASN A 281 -18.56 -15.72 20.14
CA ASN A 281 -18.31 -16.85 21.04
C ASN A 281 -18.39 -18.16 20.23
N ALA A 282 -17.44 -19.08 20.44
CA ALA A 282 -17.43 -20.36 19.73
C ALA A 282 -18.75 -21.15 19.90
N ALA A 283 -19.37 -21.08 21.07
CA ALA A 283 -20.64 -21.75 21.36
C ALA A 283 -21.80 -21.25 20.47
N ASP A 284 -21.73 -20.01 19.98
CA ASP A 284 -22.78 -19.38 19.20
C ASP A 284 -22.56 -19.50 17.69
N ALA A 285 -21.36 -19.88 17.23
CA ALA A 285 -20.96 -19.81 15.82
C ALA A 285 -21.92 -20.56 14.87
N VAL A 286 -22.36 -21.76 15.25
CA VAL A 286 -23.34 -22.55 14.47
C VAL A 286 -24.69 -21.83 14.40
N THR A 287 -25.14 -21.26 15.50
CA THR A 287 -26.42 -20.52 15.57
C THR A 287 -26.34 -19.25 14.71
N VAL A 288 -25.23 -18.52 14.78
CA VAL A 288 -24.97 -17.32 13.96
C VAL A 288 -25.01 -17.69 12.48
N MET A 289 -24.32 -18.74 12.07
CA MET A 289 -24.33 -19.21 10.68
C MET A 289 -25.73 -19.65 10.23
N ALA A 290 -26.40 -20.49 11.02
CA ALA A 290 -27.73 -20.98 10.68
C ALA A 290 -28.77 -19.84 10.55
N ALA A 291 -28.69 -18.82 11.42
CA ALA A 291 -29.54 -17.64 11.33
C ALA A 291 -29.26 -16.82 10.06
N ALA A 292 -27.97 -16.59 9.74
CA ALA A 292 -27.58 -15.87 8.54
C ALA A 292 -28.05 -16.58 7.25
N LEU A 293 -27.99 -17.91 7.19
CA LEU A 293 -28.46 -18.67 6.03
C LEU A 293 -29.99 -18.66 5.89
N LYS A 294 -30.74 -18.65 6.99
CA LYS A 294 -32.21 -18.54 6.96
C LYS A 294 -32.68 -17.19 6.42
N ASN A 295 -32.00 -16.11 6.81
CA ASN A 295 -32.38 -14.75 6.42
C ASN A 295 -32.06 -14.43 4.94
N ASN A 296 -31.27 -15.26 4.26
CA ASN A 296 -30.86 -15.08 2.86
C ASN A 296 -31.57 -16.04 1.87
N THR A 297 -32.88 -16.28 2.04
CA THR A 297 -33.67 -17.03 1.04
C THR A 297 -34.11 -16.13 -0.13
N THR A 298 -33.15 -15.70 -0.97
CA THR A 298 -33.20 -15.47 -2.44
C THR A 298 -31.99 -14.63 -2.89
N GLY A 299 -31.00 -15.25 -3.57
CA GLY A 299 -29.85 -14.60 -4.24
C GLY A 299 -28.65 -14.31 -3.32
N GLY A 300 -27.38 -14.36 -3.75
CA GLY A 300 -26.74 -14.59 -5.05
C GLY A 300 -25.40 -15.33 -4.84
N THR A 301 -24.79 -15.97 -5.83
CA THR A 301 -23.89 -15.28 -6.79
C THR A 301 -23.21 -14.08 -6.15
N MET A 302 -21.88 -14.14 -6.05
CA MET A 302 -21.05 -12.96 -5.80
C MET A 302 -21.58 -11.78 -6.62
N PRO A 303 -21.63 -10.56 -6.09
CA PRO A 303 -21.83 -9.41 -6.95
C PRO A 303 -20.62 -9.38 -7.91
N GLU A 304 -20.80 -9.90 -9.12
CA GLU A 304 -20.08 -9.35 -10.26
C GLU A 304 -20.44 -7.87 -10.23
N LEU A 305 -19.42 -7.03 -10.01
CA LEU A 305 -19.54 -5.60 -10.27
C LEU A 305 -20.23 -5.48 -11.63
N THR A 306 -21.40 -4.87 -11.66
CA THR A 306 -22.05 -4.59 -12.95
C THR A 306 -21.04 -3.85 -13.83
N ALA A 307 -21.11 -3.98 -15.16
CA ALA A 307 -20.18 -3.26 -16.05
C ALA A 307 -20.12 -1.75 -15.72
N THR A 308 -21.21 -1.20 -15.20
CA THR A 308 -21.32 0.16 -14.67
C THR A 308 -20.53 0.39 -13.38
N GLU A 309 -20.56 -0.52 -12.41
CA GLU A 309 -19.81 -0.44 -11.16
C GLU A 309 -18.31 -0.68 -11.37
N ALA A 310 -17.94 -1.61 -12.26
CA ALA A 310 -16.56 -1.83 -12.69
C ALA A 310 -16.00 -0.58 -13.39
N ALA A 311 -16.79 0.04 -14.28
CA ALA A 311 -16.42 1.30 -14.91
C ALA A 311 -16.33 2.45 -13.90
N ALA A 312 -17.23 2.52 -12.91
CA ALA A 312 -17.19 3.53 -11.86
C ALA A 312 -16.00 3.36 -10.90
N GLN A 313 -15.57 2.13 -10.65
CA GLN A 313 -14.37 1.82 -9.87
C GLN A 313 -13.11 2.17 -10.66
N GLU A 314 -13.06 1.83 -11.95
CA GLU A 314 -11.94 2.16 -12.83
C GLU A 314 -11.79 3.68 -13.02
N ASN A 315 -12.90 4.40 -13.21
CA ASN A 315 -12.89 5.86 -13.27
C ASN A 315 -12.41 6.49 -11.96
N ARG A 316 -12.79 5.93 -10.80
CA ARG A 316 -12.28 6.39 -9.50
C ARG A 316 -10.78 6.16 -9.35
N ARG A 317 -10.26 5.03 -9.83
CA ARG A 317 -8.83 4.72 -9.84
C ARG A 317 -8.06 5.72 -10.72
N VAL A 318 -8.52 5.93 -11.96
CA VAL A 318 -7.93 6.88 -12.90
C VAL A 318 -7.91 8.30 -12.34
N MET A 319 -9.03 8.75 -11.77
CA MET A 319 -9.11 10.09 -11.14
C MET A 319 -8.26 10.19 -9.88
N GLY A 320 -8.11 9.12 -9.11
CA GLY A 320 -7.22 9.06 -7.96
C GLY A 320 -5.74 9.20 -8.33
N ILE A 321 -5.32 8.62 -9.46
CA ILE A 321 -3.93 8.73 -9.96
C ILE A 321 -3.65 10.13 -10.52
N ILE A 322 -4.57 10.67 -11.32
CA ILE A 322 -4.39 11.99 -11.95
C ILE A 322 -4.52 13.12 -10.92
N GLY A 323 -5.39 12.94 -9.92
CA GLY A 323 -5.72 13.97 -8.92
C GLY A 323 -4.85 13.97 -7.67
N CYS A 324 -3.85 13.09 -7.54
CA CYS A 324 -3.01 13.04 -6.34
C CYS A 324 -2.04 14.22 -6.26
N SER A 325 -1.55 14.55 -5.06
CA SER A 325 -0.60 15.64 -4.82
C SER A 325 0.70 15.46 -5.61
N GLU A 326 1.14 14.21 -5.78
CA GLU A 326 2.39 13.83 -6.42
C GLU A 326 2.33 14.01 -7.95
N ALA A 327 1.13 14.01 -8.53
CA ALA A 327 0.91 14.23 -9.97
C ALA A 327 1.18 15.68 -10.40
N LYS A 328 1.22 16.63 -9.46
CA LYS A 328 1.45 18.05 -9.72
C LYS A 328 2.89 18.27 -10.22
N GLY A 329 3.03 18.78 -11.45
CA GLY A 329 4.31 18.91 -12.17
C GLY A 329 4.80 17.63 -12.85
N ARG A 330 3.97 16.58 -12.93
CA ARG A 330 4.25 15.26 -13.53
C ARG A 330 3.01 14.73 -14.27
N GLU A 331 2.21 15.63 -14.81
CA GLU A 331 0.87 15.36 -15.34
C GLU A 331 0.92 14.33 -16.47
N ALA A 332 1.91 14.42 -17.36
CA ALA A 332 2.11 13.48 -18.46
C ALA A 332 2.42 12.06 -17.97
N LEU A 333 3.22 11.93 -16.91
CA LEU A 333 3.54 10.64 -16.29
C LEU A 333 2.34 10.07 -15.52
N ALA A 334 1.60 10.92 -14.80
CA ALA A 334 0.38 10.51 -14.10
C ALA A 334 -0.68 10.00 -15.08
N GLN A 335 -0.83 10.64 -16.25
CA GLN A 335 -1.75 10.20 -17.30
C GLN A 335 -1.33 8.87 -17.94
N MET A 336 -0.02 8.64 -18.12
CA MET A 336 0.51 7.36 -18.58
C MET A 336 0.24 6.24 -17.57
N LEU A 337 0.49 6.47 -16.28
CA LEU A 337 0.26 5.50 -15.20
C LEU A 337 -1.23 5.19 -15.02
N ALA A 338 -2.10 6.19 -15.17
CA ALA A 338 -3.55 5.99 -15.14
C ALA A 338 -4.06 5.12 -16.29
N GLY A 339 -3.43 5.22 -17.47
CA GLY A 339 -3.75 4.41 -18.65
C GLY A 339 -3.28 2.95 -18.60
N GLN A 340 -2.48 2.56 -17.60
CA GLN A 340 -2.09 1.16 -17.40
C GLN A 340 -3.15 0.39 -16.60
N PRO A 341 -3.77 -0.66 -17.17
CA PRO A 341 -4.73 -1.49 -16.46
C PRO A 341 -4.09 -2.15 -15.23
N GLY A 342 -4.79 -2.11 -14.08
CA GLY A 342 -4.33 -2.74 -12.84
C GLY A 342 -3.33 -1.93 -12.00
N MET A 343 -2.91 -0.75 -12.45
CA MET A 343 -2.04 0.15 -11.67
C MET A 343 -2.80 0.74 -10.47
N SER A 344 -2.37 0.48 -9.23
CA SER A 344 -3.05 1.06 -8.06
C SER A 344 -2.69 2.54 -7.87
N VAL A 345 -3.56 3.29 -7.18
CA VAL A 345 -3.30 4.70 -6.86
C VAL A 345 -2.00 4.84 -6.04
N ALA A 346 -1.79 3.94 -5.06
CA ALA A 346 -0.59 3.95 -4.22
C ALA A 346 0.70 3.63 -5.01
N GLN A 347 0.64 2.68 -5.95
CA GLN A 347 1.78 2.37 -6.83
C GLN A 347 2.12 3.58 -7.72
N ALA A 348 1.11 4.20 -8.33
CA ALA A 348 1.32 5.39 -9.14
C ALA A 348 1.87 6.56 -8.33
N GLN A 349 1.39 6.77 -7.09
CA GLN A 349 1.94 7.77 -6.18
C GLN A 349 3.41 7.52 -5.85
N GLY A 350 3.80 6.26 -5.59
CA GLY A 350 5.20 5.90 -5.36
C GLY A 350 6.09 6.21 -6.56
N ILE A 351 5.62 5.91 -7.78
CA ILE A 351 6.35 6.20 -9.02
C ILE A 351 6.44 7.72 -9.26
N LEU A 352 5.35 8.46 -9.04
CA LEU A 352 5.31 9.92 -9.19
C LEU A 352 6.19 10.63 -8.17
N ALA A 353 6.23 10.14 -6.92
CA ALA A 353 7.10 10.68 -5.87
C ALA A 353 8.59 10.45 -6.18
N ALA A 354 8.94 9.34 -6.82
CA ALA A 354 10.31 9.01 -7.21
C ALA A 354 10.78 9.72 -8.49
N ALA A 355 9.86 10.23 -9.31
CA ALA A 355 10.18 10.95 -10.55
C ALA A 355 10.59 12.41 -10.27
N ALA A 356 11.58 12.95 -10.98
CA ALA A 356 11.89 14.38 -10.93
C ALA A 356 10.73 15.20 -11.55
N PRO A 357 10.39 16.39 -11.03
CA PRO A 357 9.39 17.26 -11.64
C PRO A 357 9.79 17.58 -13.07
N GLN A 358 8.84 17.48 -14.01
CA GLN A 358 9.09 17.86 -15.39
C GLN A 358 9.06 19.39 -15.45
N GLN A 359 10.17 20.03 -15.83
CA GLN A 359 10.17 21.47 -16.11
C GLN A 359 9.13 21.75 -17.21
N GLU A 360 8.17 22.63 -16.93
CA GLU A 360 7.29 23.19 -17.94
C GLU A 360 8.15 23.64 -19.12
N VAL A 361 7.92 23.04 -20.29
CA VAL A 361 8.53 23.53 -21.54
C VAL A 361 7.75 24.77 -21.95
N VAL A 362 7.91 25.84 -21.17
CA VAL A 362 7.46 27.18 -21.52
C VAL A 362 8.21 27.57 -22.79
N SER A 363 7.46 27.87 -23.86
CA SER A 363 8.06 28.20 -25.15
C SER A 363 8.98 29.42 -25.01
N GLU A 364 10.02 29.50 -25.82
CA GLU A 364 10.94 30.66 -25.83
C GLU A 364 10.18 31.99 -26.02
N ALA A 365 9.11 31.98 -26.82
CA ALA A 365 8.21 33.12 -27.01
C ALA A 365 7.52 33.57 -25.70
N ASP A 366 6.99 32.63 -24.91
CA ASP A 366 6.34 32.94 -23.63
C ASP A 366 7.35 33.49 -22.60
N ARG A 367 8.58 32.95 -22.62
CA ARG A 367 9.65 33.44 -21.75
C ARG A 367 10.09 34.86 -22.13
N ILE A 368 10.09 35.21 -23.42
CA ILE A 368 10.39 36.58 -23.89
C ILE A 368 9.30 37.56 -23.45
N MET A 369 8.03 37.16 -23.54
CA MET A 369 6.90 37.98 -23.13
C MET A 369 6.83 38.19 -21.61
N ALA A 370 7.36 37.24 -20.83
CA ALA A 370 7.40 37.30 -19.36
C ALA A 370 8.57 38.13 -18.80
N LEU A 371 9.49 38.64 -19.63
CA LEU A 371 10.61 39.47 -19.18
C LEU A 371 10.10 40.77 -18.55
N ASP A 372 10.68 41.19 -17.42
CA ASP A 372 10.34 42.49 -16.82
C ASP A 372 10.65 43.66 -17.78
N ASP A 373 11.64 43.50 -18.66
CA ASP A 373 11.99 44.47 -19.70
C ASP A 373 10.95 44.59 -20.83
N ALA A 374 10.02 43.63 -20.94
CA ALA A 374 8.90 43.65 -21.88
C ALA A 374 7.75 44.56 -21.40
N LYS A 375 7.64 44.84 -20.11
CA LYS A 375 6.61 45.74 -19.55
C LYS A 375 6.81 47.17 -20.07
N GLY A 376 5.82 47.71 -20.79
CA GLY A 376 5.94 49.00 -21.49
C GLY A 376 6.66 48.96 -22.84
N ARG A 377 6.97 47.75 -23.35
CA ARG A 377 7.55 47.47 -24.68
C ARG A 377 6.85 46.26 -25.32
N GLU A 378 5.59 46.03 -24.98
CA GLU A 378 4.83 44.81 -25.33
C GLU A 378 4.78 44.54 -26.83
N GLY A 379 4.63 45.58 -27.65
CA GLY A 379 4.65 45.44 -29.11
C GLY A 379 5.99 44.92 -29.64
N LEU A 380 7.11 45.40 -29.10
CA LEU A 380 8.45 44.97 -29.50
C LEU A 380 8.76 43.56 -28.96
N ALA A 381 8.36 43.26 -27.72
CA ALA A 381 8.48 41.92 -27.14
C ALA A 381 7.69 40.87 -27.95
N SER A 382 6.48 41.20 -28.40
CA SER A 382 5.67 40.32 -29.25
C SER A 382 6.32 40.06 -30.61
N THR A 383 6.97 41.08 -31.18
CA THR A 383 7.67 40.93 -32.47
C THR A 383 8.91 40.04 -32.33
N LEU A 384 9.68 40.20 -31.24
CA LEU A 384 10.84 39.36 -30.93
C LEU A 384 10.43 37.91 -30.64
N ALA A 385 9.32 37.71 -29.94
CA ALA A 385 8.76 36.39 -29.65
C ALA A 385 8.29 35.64 -30.91
N ALA A 386 7.98 36.36 -32.01
CA ALA A 386 7.56 35.77 -33.28
C ALA A 386 8.74 35.38 -34.21
N MET A 387 9.99 35.72 -33.86
CA MET A 387 11.17 35.40 -34.67
C MET A 387 11.69 33.99 -34.31
N SER A 388 11.82 33.12 -35.31
CA SER A 388 12.15 31.69 -35.12
C SER A 388 13.52 31.40 -34.49
N ASP A 389 14.48 32.34 -34.60
CA ASP A 389 15.84 32.20 -34.05
C ASP A 389 16.12 33.12 -32.85
N MET A 390 15.07 33.73 -32.29
CA MET A 390 15.20 34.63 -31.14
C MET A 390 15.30 33.84 -29.85
N THR A 391 16.32 34.15 -29.04
CA THR A 391 16.48 33.60 -27.70
C THR A 391 16.13 34.63 -26.65
N THR A 392 15.67 34.19 -25.49
CA THR A 392 15.34 34.99 -24.30
C THR A 392 16.43 35.99 -23.93
N GLU A 393 17.70 35.56 -23.92
CA GLU A 393 18.85 36.43 -23.62
C GLU A 393 19.08 37.51 -24.69
N ARG A 394 18.90 37.18 -25.97
CA ARG A 394 18.99 38.15 -27.06
C ARG A 394 17.83 39.14 -27.00
N ALA A 395 16.62 38.64 -26.78
CA ALA A 395 15.43 39.48 -26.65
C ALA A 395 15.54 40.42 -25.45
N LYS A 396 16.05 39.95 -24.31
CA LYS A 396 16.32 40.78 -23.12
C LYS A 396 17.31 41.91 -23.43
N THR A 397 18.38 41.59 -24.15
CA THR A 397 19.38 42.59 -24.57
C THR A 397 18.76 43.66 -25.49
N ILE A 398 17.93 43.24 -26.44
CA ILE A 398 17.25 44.15 -27.38
C ILE A 398 16.20 44.99 -26.65
N LEU A 399 15.40 44.38 -25.77
CA LEU A 399 14.40 45.07 -24.96
C LEU A 399 15.04 46.10 -24.04
N ALA A 400 16.15 45.76 -23.37
CA ALA A 400 16.88 46.68 -22.50
C ALA A 400 17.41 47.92 -23.24
N ALA A 401 17.80 47.78 -24.51
CA ALA A 401 18.33 48.87 -25.34
C ALA A 401 17.25 49.75 -25.99
N ALA A 402 15.98 49.32 -26.01
CA ALA A 402 14.90 50.07 -26.65
C ALA A 402 14.29 51.15 -25.73
N PRO A 403 14.04 52.39 -26.19
CA PRO A 403 13.35 53.39 -25.39
C PRO A 403 11.89 52.94 -25.10
N ARG A 404 11.42 53.14 -23.87
CA ARG A 404 10.04 52.84 -23.47
C ARG A 404 9.09 53.83 -24.17
N ALA A 405 8.04 53.33 -24.83
CA ALA A 405 7.08 54.21 -25.50
C ALA A 405 6.23 54.92 -24.44
N GLY A 406 6.38 56.23 -24.30
CA GLY A 406 5.57 57.04 -23.37
C GLY A 406 6.26 58.19 -22.64
N THR A 407 7.39 58.72 -23.12
CA THR A 407 7.96 59.96 -22.56
C THR A 407 7.49 61.16 -23.38
N THR A 408 6.57 61.94 -22.81
CA THR A 408 6.25 63.31 -23.23
C THR A 408 7.53 64.09 -23.48
N SER A 409 7.57 64.85 -24.58
CA SER A 409 8.76 65.62 -24.90
C SER A 409 9.02 66.64 -23.78
N LEU A 410 10.30 66.93 -23.51
CA LEU A 410 10.69 67.93 -22.50
C LEU A 410 10.00 69.28 -22.76
N SER A 411 9.84 69.64 -24.04
CA SER A 411 9.09 70.80 -24.51
C SER A 411 7.64 70.83 -24.04
N ASP A 412 6.92 69.72 -24.17
CA ASP A 412 5.52 69.64 -23.75
C ASP A 412 5.39 69.69 -22.22
N SER A 413 6.38 69.13 -21.52
CA SER A 413 6.42 69.13 -20.06
C SER A 413 6.73 70.50 -19.45
N ILE A 414 7.53 71.33 -20.15
CA ILE A 414 7.86 72.71 -19.74
C ILE A 414 6.70 73.66 -20.10
N LEU A 415 6.06 73.49 -21.25
CA LEU A 415 4.91 74.31 -21.67
C LEU A 415 3.65 74.05 -20.83
N ALA A 416 3.54 72.87 -20.21
CA ALA A 416 2.42 72.51 -19.33
C ALA A 416 2.53 73.07 -17.90
N LEU A 417 3.62 73.75 -17.55
CA LEU A 417 3.80 74.38 -16.24
C LEU A 417 2.87 75.59 -16.08
N ASP A 418 2.31 75.79 -14.88
CA ASP A 418 1.44 76.94 -14.62
C ASP A 418 2.22 78.27 -14.75
N GLU A 419 3.51 78.28 -14.45
CA GLU A 419 4.44 79.40 -14.58
C GLU A 419 4.78 79.74 -16.04
N ALA A 420 4.47 78.85 -16.99
CA ALA A 420 4.63 79.11 -18.42
C ALA A 420 3.46 79.91 -19.02
N LYS A 421 2.31 80.01 -18.32
CA LYS A 421 1.13 80.76 -18.79
C LYS A 421 1.43 82.26 -18.86
N GLY A 422 1.33 82.84 -20.05
CA GLY A 422 1.69 84.22 -20.35
C GLY A 422 3.18 84.44 -20.65
N ARG A 423 3.99 83.37 -20.71
CA ARG A 423 5.45 83.37 -20.98
C ARG A 423 5.85 82.22 -21.90
N GLU A 424 4.94 81.78 -22.78
CA GLU A 424 5.07 80.56 -23.58
C GLU A 424 6.28 80.61 -24.53
N GLU A 425 6.66 81.80 -25.02
CA GLU A 425 7.81 81.96 -25.91
C GLU A 425 9.16 81.74 -25.18
N LEU A 426 9.24 82.13 -23.90
CA LEU A 426 10.42 81.88 -23.07
C LEU A 426 10.50 80.39 -22.69
N ALA A 427 9.36 79.80 -22.30
CA ALA A 427 9.24 78.37 -22.02
C ALA A 427 9.67 77.51 -23.23
N GLY A 428 9.25 77.90 -24.43
CA GLY A 428 9.67 77.25 -25.68
C GLY A 428 11.18 77.36 -25.94
N LYS A 429 11.81 78.51 -25.67
CA LYS A 429 13.26 78.68 -25.81
C LYS A 429 14.04 77.86 -24.79
N LEU A 430 13.59 77.81 -23.52
CA LEU A 430 14.22 77.00 -22.48
C LEU A 430 14.23 75.51 -22.84
N ALA A 431 13.15 75.02 -23.44
CA ALA A 431 13.05 73.63 -23.90
C ALA A 431 14.04 73.26 -25.03
N THR A 432 14.61 74.25 -25.72
CA THR A 432 15.62 74.02 -26.78
C THR A 432 17.05 74.07 -26.28
N ILE A 433 17.28 74.42 -25.01
CA ILE A 433 18.63 74.47 -24.43
C ILE A 433 19.08 73.03 -24.07
N PRO A 434 20.22 72.55 -24.61
CA PRO A 434 20.70 71.21 -24.32
C PRO A 434 20.97 71.00 -22.83
N GLY A 435 20.37 69.97 -22.23
CA GLY A 435 20.56 69.62 -20.82
C GLY A 435 19.59 70.30 -19.83
N MET A 436 18.63 71.09 -20.30
CA MET A 436 17.58 71.70 -19.46
C MET A 436 16.65 70.63 -18.86
N THR A 437 16.30 70.75 -17.58
CA THR A 437 15.28 69.90 -16.93
C THR A 437 13.98 70.68 -16.68
N VAL A 438 12.87 69.95 -16.41
CA VAL A 438 11.55 70.58 -16.18
C VAL A 438 11.54 71.42 -14.89
N GLU A 439 12.19 70.96 -13.81
CA GLU A 439 12.32 71.78 -12.59
C GLU A 439 13.15 73.05 -12.82
N GLN A 440 14.25 72.97 -13.57
CA GLN A 440 15.09 74.14 -13.88
C GLN A 440 14.33 75.15 -14.73
N ALA A 441 13.55 74.69 -15.70
CA ALA A 441 12.70 75.55 -16.49
C ALA A 441 11.59 76.20 -15.65
N ARG A 442 10.99 75.47 -14.68
CA ARG A 442 10.01 76.01 -13.73
C ARG A 442 10.60 77.13 -12.88
N GLU A 443 11.80 76.93 -12.32
CA GLU A 443 12.46 77.95 -11.50
C GLU A 443 12.84 79.20 -12.31
N LEU A 444 13.34 79.02 -13.54
CA LEU A 444 13.68 80.13 -14.44
C LEU A 444 12.43 80.89 -14.92
N LEU A 445 11.31 80.19 -15.14
CA LEU A 445 10.03 80.81 -15.48
C LEU A 445 9.43 81.54 -14.27
N ALA A 446 9.58 81.03 -13.05
CA ALA A 446 9.11 81.66 -11.82
C ALA A 446 9.95 82.89 -11.41
N ALA A 447 11.25 82.89 -11.71
CA ALA A 447 12.18 83.97 -11.38
C ALA A 447 12.23 85.10 -12.43
N ALA A 448 11.61 84.93 -13.61
CA ALA A 448 11.56 85.96 -14.63
C ALA A 448 10.60 87.11 -14.22
N PRO A 449 11.00 88.40 -14.36
CA PRO A 449 10.11 89.52 -14.10
C PRO A 449 8.97 89.55 -15.14
N ASP A 450 7.78 89.97 -14.70
CA ASP A 450 6.60 90.09 -15.56
C ASP A 450 6.91 90.88 -16.82
N ALA A 451 6.22 90.55 -17.91
CA ALA A 451 6.20 91.35 -19.12
C ALA A 451 5.47 92.68 -18.88
N SER A 452 6.10 93.52 -18.06
CA SER A 452 5.95 94.96 -17.93
C SER A 452 7.28 95.51 -17.39
N GLY A 453 8.24 95.76 -18.27
CA GLY A 453 9.41 96.60 -17.93
C GLY A 453 10.76 96.03 -18.34
N SER A 454 11.51 96.85 -19.06
CA SER A 454 12.84 96.65 -19.63
C SER A 454 13.98 96.40 -18.63
N GLY A 455 15.01 95.66 -19.07
CA GLY A 455 16.40 95.90 -18.66
C GLY A 455 17.07 94.72 -17.96
N GLY A 456 18.07 94.12 -18.62
CA GLY A 456 18.83 92.97 -18.09
C GLY A 456 19.95 93.36 -17.12
N THR A 457 20.41 92.39 -16.30
CA THR A 457 21.83 92.16 -15.95
C THR A 457 22.06 90.91 -15.08
N ASN A 458 23.16 90.23 -15.39
CA ASN A 458 23.82 89.00 -14.88
C ASN A 458 23.61 88.48 -13.44
N MET A 459 23.53 87.14 -13.31
CA MET A 459 23.55 86.38 -12.05
C MET A 459 24.57 85.21 -12.07
N ASN A 460 25.82 85.47 -12.47
CA ASN A 460 26.94 84.51 -12.49
C ASN A 460 27.41 84.02 -11.10
N ASN A 461 26.77 84.40 -9.98
CA ASN A 461 27.21 84.03 -8.64
C ASN A 461 26.55 82.77 -8.06
N ALA A 462 25.46 82.27 -8.66
CA ALA A 462 24.70 81.14 -8.09
C ALA A 462 25.31 79.76 -8.43
N PHE A 463 26.05 79.67 -9.53
CA PHE A 463 26.55 78.41 -10.07
C PHE A 463 27.81 77.89 -9.35
N ASP A 464 28.70 78.79 -8.92
CA ASP A 464 29.95 78.39 -8.22
C ASP A 464 29.70 77.85 -6.81
N GLN A 465 28.61 78.27 -6.16
CA GLN A 465 28.29 77.86 -4.79
C GLN A 465 27.76 76.41 -4.70
N PHE A 466 27.15 75.91 -5.77
CA PHE A 466 26.55 74.58 -5.81
C PHE A 466 27.60 73.46 -5.99
N MET A 467 28.68 73.75 -6.73
CA MET A 467 29.73 72.76 -7.06
C MET A 467 30.69 72.44 -5.90
N GLN A 468 30.66 73.19 -4.80
CA GLN A 468 31.52 72.95 -3.62
C GLN A 468 30.94 71.94 -2.61
N LEU A 469 29.64 71.64 -2.64
CA LEU A 469 28.97 70.88 -1.57
C LEU A 469 28.83 69.37 -1.82
N HIS A 470 29.12 68.88 -3.04
CA HIS A 470 28.68 67.52 -3.44
C HIS A 470 29.73 66.63 -4.14
N SER A 471 31.03 66.82 -3.89
CA SER A 471 32.07 65.90 -4.38
C SER A 471 32.73 65.10 -3.24
N PRO A 472 32.62 63.75 -3.21
CA PRO A 472 33.49 62.91 -2.37
C PRO A 472 34.85 62.67 -3.02
N ALA A 473 35.90 62.76 -2.20
CA ALA A 473 37.31 62.65 -2.57
C ALA A 473 37.82 61.19 -2.64
N SER A 474 38.92 61.05 -3.38
CA SER A 474 39.69 59.85 -3.74
C SER A 474 40.38 59.12 -2.58
N LEU A 475 40.49 57.79 -2.70
CA LEU A 475 41.25 56.89 -1.81
C LEU A 475 42.78 57.03 -2.03
N SER A 476 43.52 57.29 -0.95
CA SER A 476 44.98 57.12 -0.85
C SER A 476 45.33 56.41 0.47
N GLY A 477 46.26 55.46 0.42
CA GLY A 477 46.49 54.48 1.49
C GLY A 477 47.50 54.85 2.59
N SER A 478 47.89 53.80 3.31
CA SER A 478 49.03 53.66 4.24
C SER A 478 48.91 54.26 5.66
N SER A 479 48.72 53.37 6.66
CA SER A 479 49.66 53.10 7.77
C SER A 479 48.95 52.79 9.12
N GLY A 480 49.45 51.78 9.84
CA GLY A 480 49.42 51.78 11.32
C GLY A 480 48.46 50.82 12.05
N ASN A 481 48.89 49.57 12.22
CA ASN A 481 49.04 48.85 13.50
C ASN A 481 47.86 48.80 14.53
N ARG A 482 47.21 47.63 14.68
CA ARG A 482 47.16 46.80 15.92
C ARG A 482 46.11 45.67 15.86
N ASN A 483 46.64 44.44 15.95
CA ASN A 483 46.23 43.24 16.68
C ASN A 483 44.77 42.71 16.69
N ASP A 484 44.75 41.39 16.41
CA ASP A 484 43.85 40.30 16.84
C ASP A 484 42.47 40.18 16.19
N VAL A 485 41.97 38.99 15.79
CA VAL A 485 42.49 37.61 15.71
C VAL A 485 41.50 36.86 14.80
N ASP A 486 42.04 36.15 13.81
CA ASP A 486 41.59 34.83 13.32
C ASP A 486 40.11 34.62 12.95
N THR A 487 39.69 35.11 11.78
CA THR A 487 38.41 34.72 11.14
C THR A 487 38.48 34.45 9.64
N ASP A 488 39.60 34.75 8.97
CA ASP A 488 39.72 34.66 7.51
C ASP A 488 40.47 33.42 6.99
N THR A 489 41.03 32.59 7.88
CA THR A 489 41.86 31.44 7.49
C THR A 489 41.14 30.09 7.52
N GLN A 490 39.88 30.03 7.97
CA GLN A 490 39.09 28.77 8.03
C GLN A 490 37.92 28.69 7.03
N LEU A 491 37.62 29.77 6.28
CA LEU A 491 36.54 29.78 5.28
C LEU A 491 37.02 29.44 3.85
N LEU A 492 38.32 29.19 3.67
CA LEU A 492 38.96 28.95 2.36
C LEU A 492 39.26 27.47 2.05
N MET A 493 38.69 26.53 2.81
CA MET A 493 38.94 25.09 2.62
C MET A 493 37.68 24.20 2.51
N SER A 494 36.51 24.73 2.12
CA SER A 494 35.27 23.94 2.14
C SER A 494 34.35 24.03 0.91
N ILE A 495 34.86 24.27 -0.31
CA ILE A 495 34.10 23.99 -1.56
C ILE A 495 35.01 23.36 -2.65
N PRO A 496 34.52 22.37 -3.44
CA PRO A 496 35.33 21.30 -4.02
C PRO A 496 35.64 21.45 -5.53
N GLY A 497 36.77 20.85 -5.97
CA GLY A 497 36.94 20.35 -7.35
C GLY A 497 38.05 20.96 -8.22
N THR A 498 39.33 20.78 -7.87
CA THR A 498 40.43 20.77 -8.86
C THR A 498 41.45 19.68 -8.51
N ARG A 499 41.47 18.61 -9.32
CA ARG A 499 42.55 17.61 -9.32
C ARG A 499 43.82 18.22 -9.91
N ALA A 500 44.95 18.04 -9.23
CA ALA A 500 46.26 17.98 -9.89
C ALA A 500 47.15 16.96 -9.18
N THR A 501 47.51 15.95 -9.95
CA THR A 501 48.45 14.86 -9.67
C THR A 501 49.91 15.34 -9.61
N LYS A 502 50.68 14.82 -8.65
CA LYS A 502 52.14 14.52 -8.64
C LYS A 502 52.43 13.98 -7.23
N GLY A 503 53.06 12.83 -7.00
CA GLY A 503 54.15 12.20 -7.70
C GLY A 503 55.37 12.20 -6.78
N GLU A 504 55.72 11.00 -6.29
CA GLU A 504 57.05 10.56 -5.83
C GLU A 504 57.58 10.88 -4.41
N ASP A 505 58.10 9.78 -3.84
CA ASP A 505 59.36 9.61 -3.12
C ASP A 505 59.53 9.95 -1.62
N LYS A 506 59.91 8.88 -0.89
CA LYS A 506 60.85 8.79 0.25
C LYS A 506 60.32 9.37 1.58
N LEU A 507 60.33 8.67 2.70
CA LEU A 507 61.25 7.67 3.26
C LEU A 507 60.51 6.77 4.25
#